data_AF-A0A946USZ1-F1
#
_entry.id   AF-A0A946USZ1-F1
#
_cell.length_a   1.000
_cell.length_b   1.000
_cell.length_c   1.000
_cell.angle_alpha   90.00
_cell.angle_beta   90.00
_cell.angle_gamma   90.00
#
_symmetry.space_group_name_H-M   'P 1'
#
loop_
_entity.id
_entity.type
_entity.pdbx_description
1 polymer ?
#
loop_
_entity_poly.entity_id
_entity_poly.type
_entity_poly.pdbx_seq_one_letter_code
_entity_poly.pdbx_strand_id
1 'polypeptide(L)'
;MSAEKVAANAAPTTGFLATVERVGNKLPDPAMLFVGLLGIVWILSWLLSYISFDVIDPRSGEAIVVINQLSGTSITAFLTGLVTNFVTFGPVGTVLVAMLGIGVAEHSGFITTGIRALLNVTAKWLLTPMVILVGIVSHSAVDAGYVLVIPLGGVIFYAAGRHPLAGIAAAFAGVSGGFSANFVPSSLDPLLQGLTQGGAQLLDPSIEVNTLNNYFFTT
;
A
#
# COMPACT_ATOMS: atom_id res chain seq x y z
N MET A 1 -20.47 -2.35 -38.26
CA MET A 1 -19.32 -3.28 -38.20
C MET A 1 -18.57 -2.97 -36.91
N SER A 2 -18.72 -3.87 -35.95
CA SER A 2 -18.35 -3.76 -34.54
C SER A 2 -16.83 -3.69 -34.33
N ALA A 3 -16.42 -2.85 -33.37
CA ALA A 3 -15.04 -2.65 -32.90
C ALA A 3 -14.40 -3.89 -32.24
N GLU A 4 -15.07 -5.04 -32.31
CA GLU A 4 -14.71 -6.29 -31.62
C GLU A 4 -13.68 -7.13 -32.39
N LYS A 5 -13.41 -6.81 -33.66
CA LYS A 5 -12.52 -7.60 -34.55
C LYS A 5 -11.05 -7.17 -34.62
N VAL A 6 -10.61 -6.17 -33.86
CA VAL A 6 -9.20 -5.68 -33.94
C VAL A 6 -8.27 -6.32 -32.90
N ALA A 7 -8.79 -7.00 -31.86
CA ALA A 7 -7.98 -7.50 -30.73
C ALA A 7 -7.40 -8.92 -30.92
N ALA A 8 -7.21 -9.41 -32.14
CA ALA A 8 -6.87 -10.82 -32.38
C ALA A 8 -5.54 -11.06 -33.13
N ASN A 9 -4.51 -10.24 -32.89
CA ASN A 9 -3.16 -10.51 -33.43
C ASN A 9 -2.02 -9.77 -32.66
N ALA A 10 -2.00 -9.86 -31.33
CA ALA A 10 -0.78 -9.53 -30.59
C ALA A 10 0.14 -10.77 -30.57
N ALA A 11 1.34 -10.66 -31.15
CA ALA A 11 2.36 -11.70 -31.02
C ALA A 11 2.62 -11.98 -29.53
N PRO A 12 2.88 -13.23 -29.12
CA PRO A 12 3.16 -13.54 -27.72
C PRO A 12 4.31 -12.66 -27.25
N THR A 13 4.09 -11.90 -26.17
CA THR A 13 5.14 -11.10 -25.54
C THR A 13 6.28 -12.06 -25.20
N THR A 14 7.48 -11.81 -25.72
CA THR A 14 8.71 -12.57 -25.40
C THR A 14 9.71 -11.66 -24.71
N GLY A 15 10.50 -12.20 -23.78
CA GLY A 15 11.52 -11.45 -23.04
C GLY A 15 11.09 -11.03 -21.63
N PHE A 16 11.81 -10.07 -21.04
CA PHE A 16 11.63 -9.66 -19.63
C PHE A 16 10.20 -9.25 -19.29
N LEU A 17 9.55 -8.45 -20.14
CA LEU A 17 8.17 -7.98 -19.91
C LEU A 17 7.16 -9.13 -19.86
N ALA A 18 7.36 -10.17 -20.67
CA ALA A 18 6.51 -11.36 -20.67
C ALA A 18 6.66 -12.17 -19.38
N THR A 19 7.87 -12.20 -18.80
CA THR A 19 8.10 -12.80 -17.49
C THR A 19 7.39 -12.01 -16.41
N VAL A 20 7.49 -10.68 -16.42
CA VAL A 20 6.78 -9.81 -15.46
C VAL A 20 5.27 -10.03 -15.55
N GLU A 21 4.71 -10.03 -16.76
CA GLU A 21 3.28 -10.28 -17.01
C GLU A 21 2.85 -11.67 -16.50
N ARG A 22 3.62 -12.72 -16.82
CA ARG A 22 3.30 -14.09 -16.39
C ARG A 22 3.38 -14.26 -14.88
N VAL A 23 4.36 -13.65 -14.22
CA VAL A 23 4.50 -13.70 -12.76
C VAL A 23 3.38 -12.91 -12.09
N GLY A 24 3.08 -11.71 -12.58
CA GLY A 24 1.97 -10.89 -12.09
C GLY A 24 0.63 -11.61 -12.17
N ASN A 25 0.32 -12.22 -13.32
CA ASN A 25 -0.93 -12.96 -13.52
C ASN A 25 -1.06 -14.25 -12.70
N LYS A 26 0.06 -14.76 -12.15
CA LYS A 26 0.05 -15.97 -11.32
C LYS A 26 -0.26 -15.69 -9.85
N LEU A 27 -0.05 -14.45 -9.40
CA LEU A 27 -0.36 -14.07 -8.03
C LEU A 27 -1.88 -13.98 -7.86
N PRO A 28 -2.48 -14.75 -6.94
CA PRO A 28 -3.89 -14.60 -6.63
C PRO A 28 -4.14 -13.26 -5.94
N ASP A 29 -5.42 -12.90 -5.85
CA ASP A 29 -5.85 -11.71 -5.11
C ASP A 29 -5.19 -11.64 -3.71
N PRO A 30 -4.70 -10.47 -3.26
CA PRO A 30 -4.03 -10.34 -1.97
C PRO A 30 -4.83 -10.89 -0.79
N ALA A 31 -6.16 -10.74 -0.76
CA ALA A 31 -6.98 -11.31 0.32
C ALA A 31 -6.92 -12.85 0.31
N MET A 32 -6.92 -13.46 -0.88
CA MET A 32 -6.78 -14.91 -1.03
C MET A 32 -5.39 -15.41 -0.62
N LEU A 33 -4.33 -14.60 -0.77
CA LEU A 33 -3.02 -14.93 -0.20
C LEU A 33 -3.09 -15.07 1.32
N PHE A 34 -3.74 -14.15 2.03
CA PHE A 34 -3.89 -14.24 3.48
C PHE A 34 -4.75 -15.42 3.92
N VAL A 35 -5.85 -15.72 3.21
CA VAL A 35 -6.65 -16.92 3.46
C VAL A 35 -5.83 -18.20 3.26
N GLY A 36 -5.02 -18.24 2.20
CA GLY A 36 -4.09 -19.35 1.95
C GLY A 36 -3.05 -19.49 3.06
N LEU A 37 -2.42 -18.39 3.48
CA LEU A 37 -1.46 -18.38 4.59
C LEU A 37 -2.08 -18.84 5.91
N LEU A 38 -3.31 -18.41 6.21
CA LEU A 38 -4.05 -18.88 7.39
C LEU A 38 -4.22 -20.40 7.36
N GLY A 39 -4.66 -20.95 6.23
CA GLY A 39 -4.81 -22.40 6.05
C GLY A 39 -3.48 -23.14 6.20
N ILE A 40 -2.40 -22.60 5.64
CA ILE A 40 -1.05 -23.14 5.80
C ILE A 40 -0.63 -23.15 7.28
N VAL A 41 -0.83 -22.06 8.00
CA VAL A 41 -0.51 -21.96 9.44
C VAL A 41 -1.31 -22.98 10.24
N TRP A 42 -2.59 -23.17 9.94
CA TRP A 42 -3.42 -24.19 10.61
C TRP A 42 -2.87 -25.60 10.40
N ILE A 43 -2.58 -25.97 9.15
CA ILE A 43 -2.05 -27.30 8.82
C ILE A 43 -0.67 -27.51 9.45
N LEU A 44 0.24 -26.54 9.33
CA LEU A 44 1.57 -26.63 9.91
C LEU A 44 1.52 -26.71 11.44
N SER A 45 0.66 -25.91 12.09
CA SER A 45 0.50 -25.95 13.55
C SER A 45 0.00 -27.32 14.03
N TRP A 46 -0.89 -27.96 13.27
CA TRP A 46 -1.37 -29.31 13.57
C TRP A 46 -0.25 -30.34 13.42
N LEU A 47 0.46 -30.35 12.29
CA LEU A 47 1.54 -31.28 12.02
C LEU A 47 2.70 -31.16 13.02
N LEU A 48 3.09 -29.93 13.37
CA LEU A 48 4.22 -29.66 14.25
C LEU A 48 3.85 -29.76 15.74
N SER A 49 2.57 -29.76 16.11
CA SER A 49 2.15 -29.89 17.52
C SER A 49 2.54 -31.21 18.18
N TYR A 50 2.86 -32.25 17.39
CA TYR A 50 3.33 -33.54 17.89
C TYR A 50 4.85 -33.56 18.16
N ILE A 51 5.56 -32.51 17.78
CA ILE A 51 7.02 -32.40 17.89
C ILE A 51 7.35 -31.41 19.01
N SER A 52 8.20 -31.83 19.94
CA SER A 52 8.79 -30.95 20.94
C SER A 52 10.02 -30.25 20.37
N PHE A 53 10.08 -28.93 20.51
CA PHE A 53 11.24 -28.13 20.12
C PHE A 53 11.97 -27.65 21.37
N ASP A 54 13.29 -27.80 21.41
CA ASP A 54 14.14 -27.35 22.53
C ASP A 54 14.53 -25.86 22.42
N VAL A 55 13.75 -25.06 21.69
CA VAL A 55 14.00 -23.63 21.55
C VAL A 55 13.39 -22.92 22.76
N ILE A 56 14.23 -22.24 23.51
CA ILE A 56 13.81 -21.42 24.65
C ILE A 56 13.41 -20.03 24.16
N ASP A 57 12.22 -19.59 24.56
CA ASP A 57 11.78 -18.23 24.30
C ASP A 57 12.64 -17.25 25.13
N PRO A 58 13.38 -16.33 24.49
CA PRO A 58 14.24 -15.38 25.20
C PRO A 58 13.47 -14.41 26.10
N ARG A 59 12.13 -14.35 25.99
CA ARG A 59 11.25 -13.44 26.73
C ARG A 59 10.74 -14.06 28.03
N SER A 60 10.35 -15.32 28.00
CA SER A 60 9.80 -16.04 29.16
C SER A 60 10.81 -16.96 29.83
N GLY A 61 11.86 -17.37 29.12
CA GLY A 61 12.78 -18.42 29.57
C GLY A 61 12.18 -19.82 29.55
N GLU A 62 10.97 -19.98 28.99
CA GLU A 62 10.30 -21.26 28.82
C GLU A 62 10.49 -21.83 27.41
N ALA A 63 10.29 -23.14 27.25
CA ALA A 63 10.34 -23.77 25.93
C ALA A 63 9.16 -23.32 25.06
N ILE A 64 9.44 -23.01 23.79
CA ILE A 64 8.41 -22.65 22.81
C ILE A 64 7.59 -23.90 22.48
N VAL A 65 6.28 -23.82 22.73
CA VAL A 65 5.33 -24.89 22.43
C VAL A 65 4.47 -24.52 21.22
N VAL A 66 4.37 -25.42 20.25
CA VAL A 66 3.49 -25.24 19.09
C VAL A 66 2.04 -25.55 19.48
N ILE A 67 1.16 -24.57 19.36
CA ILE A 67 -0.27 -24.72 19.64
C ILE A 67 -1.02 -25.12 18.36
N ASN A 68 -1.64 -26.29 18.37
CA ASN A 68 -2.49 -26.77 17.28
C ASN A 68 -3.75 -25.90 17.11
N GLN A 69 -3.79 -25.09 16.05
CA GLN A 69 -4.91 -24.19 15.76
C GLN A 69 -6.18 -24.90 15.29
N LEU A 70 -6.09 -26.17 14.88
CA LEU A 70 -7.25 -27.01 14.51
C LEU A 70 -7.86 -27.74 15.71
N SER A 71 -7.32 -27.57 16.92
CA SER A 71 -7.94 -28.10 18.13
C SER A 71 -9.28 -27.41 18.43
N GLY A 72 -10.21 -28.13 19.08
CA GLY A 72 -11.54 -27.60 19.39
C GLY A 72 -11.48 -26.29 20.19
N THR A 73 -10.57 -26.19 21.16
CA THR A 73 -10.33 -24.98 21.96
C THR A 73 -9.83 -23.81 21.11
N SER A 74 -8.87 -24.05 20.21
CA SER A 74 -8.31 -22.99 19.35
C SER A 74 -9.31 -22.51 18.29
N ILE A 75 -10.12 -23.40 17.73
CA ILE A 75 -11.21 -23.03 16.82
C ILE A 75 -12.25 -22.18 17.55
N THR A 76 -12.65 -22.56 18.76
CA THR A 76 -13.56 -21.74 19.57
C THR A 76 -12.96 -20.37 19.87
N ALA A 77 -11.69 -20.29 20.27
CA ALA A 77 -10.99 -19.03 20.51
C ALA A 77 -10.93 -18.17 19.24
N PHE A 78 -10.62 -18.77 18.08
CA PHE A 78 -10.61 -18.08 16.79
C PHE A 78 -11.98 -17.49 16.45
N LEU A 79 -13.05 -18.30 16.53
CA LEU A 79 -14.40 -17.86 16.18
C LEU A 79 -14.94 -16.78 17.13
N THR A 80 -14.65 -16.90 18.43
CA THR A 80 -15.09 -15.92 19.44
C THR A 80 -14.27 -14.62 19.38
N GLY A 81 -12.98 -14.71 19.04
CA GLY A 81 -12.09 -13.55 18.90
C GLY A 81 -12.14 -12.85 17.55
N LEU A 82 -12.77 -13.44 16.53
CA LEU A 82 -12.70 -12.99 15.13
C LEU A 82 -13.02 -11.50 14.97
N VAL A 83 -14.17 -11.06 15.48
CA VAL A 83 -14.61 -9.66 15.37
C VAL A 83 -13.69 -8.74 16.15
N THR A 84 -13.35 -9.11 17.39
CA THR A 84 -12.45 -8.34 18.26
C THR A 84 -11.10 -8.13 17.59
N ASN A 85 -10.47 -9.20 17.11
CA ASN A 85 -9.18 -9.15 16.41
C ASN A 85 -9.23 -8.27 15.16
N PHE A 86 -10.35 -8.27 14.43
CA PHE A 86 -10.52 -7.40 13.27
C PHE A 86 -10.63 -5.92 13.65
N VAL A 87 -11.46 -5.58 14.64
CA VAL A 87 -11.70 -4.17 15.02
C VAL A 87 -10.56 -3.57 15.83
N THR A 88 -9.81 -4.37 16.59
CA THR A 88 -8.63 -3.92 17.34
C THR A 88 -7.35 -3.97 16.52
N PHE A 89 -7.40 -4.44 15.27
CA PHE A 89 -6.27 -4.39 14.36
C PHE A 89 -5.93 -2.92 14.07
N GLY A 90 -4.82 -2.45 14.63
CA GLY A 90 -4.41 -1.03 14.65
C GLY A 90 -4.58 -0.28 13.32
N PRO A 91 -4.20 -0.86 12.16
CA PRO A 91 -4.39 -0.21 10.87
C PRO A 91 -5.84 0.11 10.50
N VAL A 92 -6.83 -0.68 10.95
CA VAL A 92 -8.24 -0.51 10.52
C VAL A 92 -8.79 0.81 11.03
N GLY A 93 -8.71 1.06 12.33
CA GLY A 93 -9.28 2.27 12.92
C GLY A 93 -8.57 3.54 12.44
N THR A 94 -7.24 3.50 12.38
CA THR A 94 -6.42 4.66 12.01
C THR A 94 -6.63 5.07 10.55
N VAL A 95 -6.68 4.10 9.63
CA VAL A 95 -6.94 4.36 8.20
C VAL A 95 -8.35 4.91 8.00
N LEU A 96 -9.37 4.35 8.65
CA LEU A 96 -10.76 4.84 8.50
C LEU A 96 -10.90 6.31 8.92
N VAL A 97 -10.29 6.70 10.03
CA VAL A 97 -10.31 8.09 10.51
C VAL A 97 -9.55 9.02 9.55
N ALA A 98 -8.37 8.61 9.09
CA ALA A 98 -7.59 9.38 8.12
C ALA A 98 -8.33 9.57 6.78
N MET A 99 -8.97 8.50 6.27
CA MET A 99 -9.75 8.53 5.03
C MET A 99 -10.98 9.42 5.13
N LEU A 100 -11.59 9.58 6.32
CA LEU A 100 -12.70 10.51 6.50
C LEU A 100 -12.26 11.96 6.30
N GLY A 101 -11.11 12.36 6.86
CA GLY A 101 -10.56 13.71 6.66
C GLY A 101 -10.16 13.96 5.21
N ILE A 102 -9.47 13.00 4.59
CA ILE A 102 -9.05 13.09 3.19
C ILE A 102 -10.27 13.12 2.25
N GLY A 103 -11.31 12.33 2.53
CA GLY A 103 -12.55 12.33 1.76
C GLY A 103 -13.25 13.69 1.74
N VAL A 104 -13.25 14.42 2.85
CA VAL A 104 -13.78 15.79 2.90
C VAL A 104 -12.91 16.76 2.10
N ALA A 105 -11.58 16.67 2.23
CA ALA A 105 -10.64 17.52 1.49
C ALA A 105 -10.73 17.29 -0.04
N GLU A 106 -10.92 16.04 -0.47
CA GLU A 106 -11.06 15.71 -1.89
C GLU A 106 -12.43 16.14 -2.42
N HIS A 107 -13.52 15.79 -1.73
CA HIS A 107 -14.87 16.09 -2.20
C HIS A 107 -15.20 17.58 -2.21
N SER A 108 -14.58 18.37 -1.34
CA SER A 108 -14.65 19.84 -1.38
C SER A 108 -13.84 20.46 -2.53
N GLY A 109 -13.04 19.67 -3.25
CA GLY A 109 -12.17 20.14 -4.33
C GLY A 109 -10.91 20.86 -3.85
N PHE A 110 -10.60 20.82 -2.55
CA PHE A 110 -9.44 21.52 -1.98
C PHE A 110 -8.12 21.02 -2.58
N ILE A 111 -7.91 19.70 -2.61
CA ILE A 111 -6.70 19.08 -3.17
C ILE A 111 -6.61 19.36 -4.67
N THR A 112 -7.67 19.03 -5.42
CA THR A 112 -7.72 19.22 -6.88
C THR A 112 -7.44 20.67 -7.28
N THR A 113 -8.01 21.64 -6.56
CA THR A 113 -7.79 23.06 -6.84
C THR A 113 -6.39 23.52 -6.44
N GLY A 114 -5.87 23.06 -5.30
CA GLY A 114 -4.52 23.38 -4.83
C GLY A 114 -3.44 22.90 -5.81
N ILE A 115 -3.57 21.67 -6.32
CA ILE A 115 -2.68 21.12 -7.34
C ILE A 115 -2.69 21.97 -8.62
N ARG A 116 -3.87 22.35 -9.10
CA ARG A 116 -4.01 23.20 -10.30
C ARG A 116 -3.39 24.58 -10.08
N ALA A 117 -3.60 25.17 -8.90
CA ALA A 117 -3.06 26.48 -8.55
C ALA A 117 -1.52 26.47 -8.53
N LEU A 118 -0.92 25.46 -7.89
CA LEU A 118 0.54 25.29 -7.85
C LEU A 118 1.15 25.21 -9.24
N LEU A 119 0.56 24.38 -10.11
CA LEU A 119 1.06 24.17 -11.46
C LEU A 119 0.89 25.40 -12.36
N ASN A 120 -0.19 26.17 -12.21
CA ASN A 120 -0.43 27.38 -12.99
C ASN A 120 0.54 28.53 -12.68
N VAL A 121 1.08 28.59 -11.47
CA VAL A 121 2.01 29.65 -11.02
C VAL A 121 3.47 29.27 -11.31
N THR A 122 3.73 28.05 -11.79
CA THR A 122 5.09 27.54 -11.98
C THR A 122 5.77 28.12 -13.22
N ALA A 123 6.97 28.69 -13.05
CA ALA A 123 7.79 29.17 -14.16
C ALA A 123 8.22 28.03 -15.10
N LYS A 124 8.32 28.31 -16.41
CA LYS A 124 8.62 27.30 -17.44
C LYS A 124 9.85 26.41 -17.17
N TRP A 125 10.87 26.98 -16.53
CA TRP A 125 12.11 26.28 -16.20
C TRP A 125 11.97 25.29 -15.02
N LEU A 126 11.00 25.50 -14.12
CA LEU A 126 10.69 24.63 -12.99
C LEU A 126 9.59 23.59 -13.27
N LEU A 127 9.01 23.59 -14.47
CA LEU A 127 7.85 22.73 -14.78
C LEU A 127 8.10 21.24 -14.51
N THR A 128 9.28 20.72 -14.85
CA THR A 128 9.59 19.29 -14.64
C THR A 128 9.71 18.92 -13.16
N PRO A 129 10.59 19.58 -12.36
CA PRO A 129 10.68 19.26 -10.93
C PRO A 129 9.37 19.55 -10.20
N MET A 130 8.60 20.56 -10.63
CA MET A 130 7.33 20.86 -9.98
C MET A 130 6.24 19.81 -10.27
N VAL A 131 6.14 19.30 -11.50
CA VAL A 131 5.19 18.21 -11.81
C VAL A 131 5.52 16.96 -11.02
N ILE A 132 6.81 16.64 -10.84
CA ILE A 132 7.24 15.53 -9.97
C ILE A 132 6.85 15.80 -8.52
N LEU A 133 7.15 16.99 -7.99
CA LEU A 133 6.81 17.39 -6.63
C LEU A 133 5.30 17.28 -6.36
N VAL A 134 4.49 17.79 -7.28
CA VAL A 134 3.03 17.68 -7.21
C VAL A 134 2.58 16.24 -7.28
N GLY A 135 3.23 15.41 -8.11
CA GLY A 135 2.99 13.96 -8.14
C GLY A 135 3.23 13.31 -6.79
N ILE A 136 4.36 13.61 -6.14
CA ILE A 136 4.70 13.12 -4.80
C ILE A 136 3.62 13.55 -3.80
N VAL A 137 3.31 14.85 -3.70
CA VAL A 137 2.31 15.39 -2.75
C VAL A 137 0.91 14.81 -2.97
N SER A 138 0.55 14.50 -4.22
CA SER A 138 -0.81 14.06 -4.57
C SER A 138 -1.22 12.72 -3.97
N HIS A 139 -0.27 11.88 -3.53
CA HIS A 139 -0.60 10.64 -2.85
C HIS A 139 -1.30 10.86 -1.50
N SER A 140 -1.13 12.05 -0.88
CA SER A 140 -1.87 12.45 0.32
C SER A 140 -3.38 12.41 0.10
N ALA A 141 -3.81 12.53 -1.16
CA ALA A 141 -5.19 12.53 -1.60
C ALA A 141 -5.57 11.24 -2.35
N VAL A 142 -4.98 10.12 -1.94
CA VAL A 142 -5.30 8.74 -2.38
C VAL A 142 -5.22 8.55 -3.90
N ASP A 143 -6.29 8.86 -4.62
CA ASP A 143 -6.44 8.60 -6.06
C ASP A 143 -6.25 9.85 -6.94
N ALA A 144 -6.15 11.05 -6.34
CA ALA A 144 -6.03 12.29 -7.09
C ALA A 144 -4.78 12.32 -7.99
N GLY A 145 -3.68 11.69 -7.56
CA GLY A 145 -2.44 11.61 -8.33
C GLY A 145 -2.62 10.96 -9.70
N TYR A 146 -3.24 9.78 -9.75
CA TYR A 146 -3.40 9.02 -10.99
C TYR A 146 -4.46 9.61 -11.92
N VAL A 147 -5.58 10.08 -11.34
CA VAL A 147 -6.71 10.59 -12.12
C VAL A 147 -6.46 12.01 -12.64
N LEU A 148 -5.83 12.87 -11.82
CA LEU A 148 -5.68 14.29 -12.13
C LEU A 148 -4.26 14.67 -12.56
N VAL A 149 -3.23 14.30 -11.79
CA VAL A 149 -1.88 14.85 -11.99
C VAL A 149 -1.24 14.35 -13.28
N ILE A 150 -1.46 13.08 -13.64
CA ILE A 150 -0.88 12.48 -14.86
C ILE A 150 -1.40 13.17 -16.13
N PRO A 151 -2.73 13.27 -16.38
CA PRO A 151 -3.23 13.99 -17.55
C PRO A 151 -2.84 15.48 -17.53
N LEU A 152 -2.92 16.12 -16.36
CA LEU A 152 -2.64 17.54 -16.21
C LEU A 152 -1.17 17.86 -16.51
N GLY A 153 -0.23 17.00 -16.10
CA GLY A 153 1.18 17.11 -16.46
C GLY A 153 1.41 17.12 -17.97
N GLY A 154 0.69 16.27 -18.71
CA GLY A 154 0.73 16.26 -20.17
C GLY A 154 0.20 17.56 -20.80
N VAL A 155 -0.94 18.04 -20.32
CA VAL A 155 -1.57 19.29 -20.81
C VAL A 155 -0.68 20.51 -20.56
N ILE A 156 -0.08 20.62 -19.36
CA ILE A 156 0.78 21.76 -19.02
C ILE A 156 2.07 21.74 -19.83
N PHE A 157 2.67 20.56 -20.03
CA PHE A 157 3.85 20.45 -20.88
C PHE A 157 3.53 20.88 -22.32
N TYR A 158 2.38 20.45 -22.86
CA TYR A 158 1.91 20.90 -24.16
C TYR A 158 1.74 22.42 -24.23
N ALA A 159 1.03 23.00 -23.26
CA ALA A 159 0.79 24.45 -23.19
C ALA A 159 2.08 25.27 -23.03
N ALA A 160 3.11 24.69 -22.41
CA ALA A 160 4.42 25.32 -22.26
C ALA A 160 5.33 25.17 -23.50
N GLY A 161 4.86 24.48 -24.56
CA GLY A 161 5.64 24.20 -25.78
C GLY A 161 6.62 23.02 -25.63
N ARG A 162 6.42 22.15 -24.64
CA ARG A 162 7.24 20.96 -24.36
C ARG A 162 6.50 19.69 -24.75
N HIS A 163 7.22 18.57 -24.88
CA HIS A 163 6.62 17.31 -25.30
C HIS A 163 5.64 16.76 -24.23
N PRO A 164 4.36 16.50 -24.56
CA PRO A 164 3.34 16.09 -23.57
C PRO A 164 3.65 14.77 -22.87
N LEU A 165 4.21 13.78 -23.60
CA LEU A 165 4.59 12.50 -23.00
C LEU A 165 5.67 12.65 -21.92
N ALA A 166 6.53 13.68 -22.00
CA ALA A 166 7.51 13.93 -20.95
C ALA A 166 6.83 14.43 -19.67
N GLY A 167 5.75 15.21 -19.79
CA GLY A 167 4.94 15.63 -18.65
C GLY A 167 4.19 14.45 -18.00
N ILE A 168 3.62 13.57 -18.82
CA ILE A 168 2.96 12.33 -18.36
C ILE A 168 3.97 11.43 -17.63
N ALA A 169 5.16 11.22 -18.21
CA ALA A 169 6.20 10.40 -17.60
C ALA A 169 6.71 11.00 -16.29
N ALA A 170 6.91 12.32 -16.23
CA ALA A 170 7.32 13.02 -15.02
C ALA A 170 6.27 12.92 -13.91
N ALA A 171 4.99 13.13 -14.25
CA ALA A 171 3.89 12.98 -13.31
C ALA A 171 3.77 11.53 -12.81
N PHE A 172 3.82 10.55 -13.71
CA PHE A 172 3.75 9.13 -13.35
C PHE A 172 4.90 8.71 -12.44
N ALA A 173 6.13 9.15 -12.74
CA ALA A 173 7.30 8.90 -11.90
C ALA A 173 7.13 9.51 -10.50
N GLY A 174 6.59 10.73 -10.39
CA GLY A 174 6.32 11.36 -9.10
C GLY A 174 5.22 10.65 -8.30
N VAL A 175 4.08 10.33 -8.93
CA VAL A 175 2.94 9.68 -8.27
C VAL A 175 3.27 8.24 -7.85
N SER A 176 3.89 7.46 -8.74
CA SER A 176 4.16 6.04 -8.50
C SER A 176 5.46 5.81 -7.74
N GLY A 177 6.55 6.47 -8.16
CA GLY A 177 7.87 6.31 -7.53
C GLY A 177 7.99 7.04 -6.19
N GLY A 178 7.21 8.10 -5.99
CA GLY A 178 7.19 8.89 -4.75
C GLY A 178 6.15 8.46 -3.73
N PHE A 179 5.50 7.31 -3.90
CA PHE A 179 4.33 6.90 -3.11
C PHE A 179 4.55 6.87 -1.58
N SER A 180 5.77 6.58 -1.13
CA SER A 180 6.10 6.56 0.30
C SER A 180 6.68 7.87 0.82
N ALA A 181 7.06 8.80 -0.04
CA ALA A 181 7.68 10.06 0.35
C ALA A 181 6.66 11.19 0.35
N ASN A 182 6.64 12.03 1.38
CA ASN A 182 5.66 13.11 1.48
C ASN A 182 6.07 14.20 2.46
N PHE A 183 5.68 15.44 2.19
CA PHE A 183 5.90 16.57 3.08
C PHE A 183 5.00 16.58 4.33
N VAL A 184 3.92 15.80 4.29
CA VAL A 184 2.92 15.72 5.36
C VAL A 184 2.60 14.26 5.63
N PRO A 185 2.35 13.86 6.90
CA PRO A 185 1.90 12.51 7.20
C PRO A 185 0.63 12.17 6.43
N SER A 186 0.59 10.95 5.92
CA SER A 186 -0.46 10.40 5.09
C SER A 186 -1.15 9.23 5.80
N SER A 187 -2.19 8.66 5.18
CA SER A 187 -2.82 7.44 5.69
C SER A 187 -1.92 6.20 5.62
N LEU A 188 -0.80 6.26 4.89
CA LEU A 188 0.17 5.18 4.75
C LEU A 188 0.99 5.00 6.04
N ASP A 189 1.30 6.10 6.73
CA ASP A 189 2.12 6.10 7.95
C ASP A 189 1.49 5.27 9.08
N PRO A 190 0.22 5.48 9.49
CA PRO A 190 -0.41 4.64 10.51
C PRO A 190 -0.66 3.21 10.04
N LEU A 191 -0.88 2.99 8.74
CA LEU A 191 -1.01 1.64 8.17
C LEU A 191 0.29 0.85 8.35
N LEU A 192 1.43 1.40 7.92
CA LEU A 192 2.72 0.75 8.05
C LEU A 192 3.15 0.61 9.52
N GLN A 193 2.89 1.63 10.34
CA GLN A 193 3.16 1.57 11.76
C GLN A 193 2.39 0.43 12.42
N GLY A 194 1.08 0.30 12.17
CA GLY A 194 0.28 -0.75 12.79
C GLY A 194 0.71 -2.16 12.38
N LEU A 195 1.12 -2.35 11.11
CA LEU A 195 1.70 -3.61 10.64
C LEU A 195 3.05 -3.91 11.31
N THR A 196 3.91 -2.90 11.40
CA THR A 196 5.25 -3.03 11.99
C THR A 196 5.16 -3.33 13.49
N GLN A 197 4.29 -2.63 14.21
CA GLN A 197 4.04 -2.88 15.63
C GLN A 197 3.48 -4.28 15.85
N GLY A 198 2.50 -4.71 15.05
CA GLY A 198 1.97 -6.07 15.12
C GLY A 198 3.05 -7.14 14.92
N GLY A 199 4.00 -6.92 14.02
CA GLY A 199 5.16 -7.80 13.85
C GLY A 199 6.15 -7.75 15.02
N ALA A 200 6.46 -6.55 15.53
CA ALA A 200 7.41 -6.36 16.63
C ALA A 200 6.89 -6.97 17.94
N GLN A 201 5.59 -6.87 18.19
CA GLN A 201 4.94 -7.42 19.39
C GLN A 201 4.93 -8.96 19.43
N LEU A 202 5.28 -9.63 18.32
CA LEU A 202 5.58 -11.06 18.34
C LEU A 202 6.84 -11.39 19.14
N LEU A 203 7.77 -10.44 19.32
CA LEU A 203 9.02 -10.59 20.07
C LEU A 203 9.08 -9.72 21.33
N ASP A 204 8.43 -8.57 21.37
CA ASP A 204 8.36 -7.74 22.58
C ASP A 204 6.98 -7.11 22.68
N PRO A 205 6.10 -7.63 23.55
CA PRO A 205 4.74 -7.12 23.70
C PRO A 205 4.65 -5.65 24.13
N SER A 206 5.73 -5.08 24.66
CA SER A 206 5.78 -3.69 25.14
C SER A 206 6.21 -2.69 24.06
N ILE A 207 6.63 -3.15 22.88
CA ILE A 207 7.03 -2.25 21.80
C ILE A 207 5.80 -1.47 21.30
N GLU A 208 5.94 -0.15 21.37
CA GLU A 208 5.06 0.82 20.75
C GLU A 208 5.84 1.56 19.65
N VAL A 209 5.33 1.51 18.43
CA VAL A 209 5.93 2.15 17.27
C VAL A 209 5.20 3.46 17.03
N ASN A 210 5.94 4.58 17.05
CA ASN A 210 5.36 5.89 16.75
C ASN A 210 4.92 5.95 15.26
N THR A 211 3.72 6.47 14.99
CA THR A 211 3.20 6.68 13.63
C THR A 211 4.10 7.57 12.77
N LEU A 212 4.84 8.48 13.40
CA LEU A 212 5.78 9.40 12.73
C LEU A 212 7.22 8.89 12.76
N ASN A 213 7.46 7.61 13.04
CA ASN A 213 8.81 7.03 13.11
C ASN A 213 9.62 7.22 11.82
N ASN A 214 8.95 7.23 10.67
CA ASN A 214 9.55 7.41 9.36
C ASN A 214 9.61 8.87 8.91
N TYR A 215 9.04 9.82 9.68
CA TYR A 215 8.87 11.21 9.24
C TYR A 215 10.16 11.82 8.71
N PHE A 216 11.26 11.79 9.46
CA PHE A 216 12.53 12.38 9.00
C PHE A 216 13.18 11.67 7.78
N PHE A 217 12.74 10.46 7.45
CA PHE A 217 13.24 9.69 6.32
C PHE A 217 12.37 9.88 5.07
N THR A 218 11.05 9.95 5.25
CA THR A 218 10.08 10.04 4.16
C THR A 218 9.60 11.47 3.88
N THR A 219 9.83 12.42 4.79
CA THR A 219 9.41 13.82 4.73
C THR A 219 10.59 14.78 4.65
#